data_AF-A0A953XBV9-F1
#
_entry.id   AF-A0A953XBV9-F1
#
_cell.length_a   1.000
_cell.length_b   1.000
_cell.length_c   1.000
_cell.angle_alpha   90.00
_cell.angle_beta   90.00
_cell.angle_gamma   90.00
#
_symmetry.space_group_name_H-M   'P 1'
#
loop_
_entity.id
_entity.type
_entity.pdbx_description
1 polymer ?
#
loop_
_entity_poly.entity_id
_entity_poly.type
_entity_poly.pdbx_seq_one_letter_code
_entity_poly.pdbx_strand_id
1 'polypeptide(L)'
;MSTDTEKFCRLGQARRIWAVGAVHGEVARLQEMHDRIGPRFQPGDRLVYLGNLIGLGEAVLDTLAEALHFRRAVLALQGVLASDVVFLRGAQEEMW
;
A
#
# COMPACT_ATOMS: atom_id res chain seq x y z
N MET A 1 -13.84 -4.02 23.36
CA MET A 1 -13.22 -4.94 22.37
C MET A 1 -14.23 -5.13 21.25
N SER A 2 -14.02 -4.50 20.10
CA SER A 2 -14.89 -4.75 18.94
C SER A 2 -14.57 -6.16 18.44
N THR A 3 -15.53 -7.06 18.53
CA THR A 3 -15.52 -8.37 17.87
C THR A 3 -15.74 -8.14 16.39
N ASP A 4 -14.68 -7.75 15.67
CA ASP A 4 -14.77 -7.64 14.22
C ASP A 4 -14.58 -9.04 13.62
N THR A 5 -15.70 -9.74 13.44
CA THR A 5 -15.77 -11.08 12.85
C THR A 5 -15.64 -11.03 11.31
N GLU A 6 -15.64 -9.82 10.73
CA GLU A 6 -15.58 -9.62 9.28
C GLU A 6 -14.12 -9.67 8.80
N LYS A 7 -13.76 -10.75 8.09
CA LYS A 7 -12.44 -10.94 7.46
C LYS A 7 -12.24 -10.10 6.20
N PHE A 8 -13.27 -9.39 5.75
CA PHE A 8 -13.27 -8.67 4.48
C PHE A 8 -13.53 -7.19 4.71
N CYS A 9 -12.70 -6.34 4.10
CA CYS A 9 -12.92 -4.90 4.06
C CYS A 9 -13.55 -4.52 2.71
N ARG A 10 -14.55 -3.63 2.73
CA ARG A 10 -15.14 -3.06 1.51
C ARG A 10 -14.43 -1.74 1.17
N LEU A 11 -13.86 -1.64 -0.02
CA LEU A 11 -13.16 -0.44 -0.50
C LEU A 11 -14.10 0.66 -1.05
N GLY A 12 -15.41 0.51 -0.86
CA GLY A 12 -16.42 1.42 -1.39
C GLY A 12 -16.51 1.41 -2.92
N GLN A 13 -16.95 2.52 -3.51
CA GLN A 13 -17.04 2.70 -4.97
C GLN A 13 -15.73 3.26 -5.53
N ALA A 14 -14.74 2.38 -5.68
CA ALA A 14 -13.45 2.74 -6.27
C ALA A 14 -13.60 3.03 -7.77
N ARG A 15 -12.99 4.14 -8.24
CA ARG A 15 -12.83 4.43 -9.67
C ARG A 15 -11.85 3.46 -10.32
N ARG A 16 -10.72 3.24 -9.66
CA ARG A 16 -9.65 2.31 -10.05
C ARG A 16 -8.97 1.77 -8.80
N ILE A 17 -8.55 0.51 -8.86
CA ILE A 17 -7.74 -0.12 -7.81
C ILE A 17 -6.34 -0.37 -8.37
N TRP A 18 -5.34 0.20 -7.71
CA TRP A 18 -3.92 -0.07 -7.92
C TRP A 18 -3.50 -1.16 -6.93
N ALA A 19 -3.42 -2.40 -7.40
CA ALA A 19 -2.98 -3.53 -6.60
C ALA A 19 -1.47 -3.75 -6.76
N VAL A 20 -0.72 -3.56 -5.69
CA VAL A 20 0.72 -3.78 -5.60
C VAL A 20 0.94 -5.16 -5.01
N GLY A 21 1.60 -6.04 -5.78
CA GLY A 21 1.98 -7.38 -5.32
C GLY A 21 3.07 -7.36 -4.26
N ALA A 22 3.62 -8.54 -3.97
CA ALA A 22 4.72 -8.67 -3.03
C ALA A 22 5.94 -7.84 -3.47
N VAL A 23 6.50 -7.05 -2.54
CA VAL A 23 7.64 -6.16 -2.79
C VAL A 23 8.94 -6.81 -2.33
N HIS A 24 8.90 -7.59 -1.24
CA HIS A 24 10.04 -8.32 -0.69
C HIS A 24 11.29 -7.46 -0.45
N GLY A 25 11.12 -6.18 -0.06
CA GLY A 25 12.24 -5.29 0.21
C GLY A 25 12.94 -4.70 -1.03
N GLU A 26 12.39 -4.90 -2.24
CA GLU A 26 12.96 -4.40 -3.50
C GLU A 26 12.65 -2.90 -3.71
N VAL A 27 13.28 -2.04 -2.92
CA VAL A 27 12.98 -0.59 -2.87
C VAL A 27 13.06 0.11 -4.23
N ALA A 28 14.07 -0.20 -5.05
CA ALA A 28 14.25 0.44 -6.36
C ALA A 28 13.09 0.12 -7.32
N ARG A 29 12.58 -1.12 -7.28
CA ARG A 29 11.41 -1.53 -8.08
C ARG A 29 10.13 -0.89 -7.57
N LEU A 30 10.01 -0.76 -6.25
CA LEU A 30 8.89 -0.08 -5.62
C LEU A 30 8.83 1.40 -6.05
N GLN A 31 9.98 2.10 -6.03
CA GLN A 31 10.12 3.47 -6.49
C GLN A 31 9.71 3.63 -7.96
N GLU A 32 10.25 2.80 -8.85
CA GLU A 32 9.91 2.86 -10.28
C GLU A 32 8.40 2.65 -10.51
N MET A 33 7.78 1.76 -9.74
CA MET A 33 6.34 1.55 -9.80
C MET A 33 5.58 2.79 -9.26
N HIS A 34 6.00 3.39 -8.15
CA HIS A 34 5.40 4.61 -7.62
C HIS A 34 5.49 5.79 -8.58
N ASP A 35 6.62 5.96 -9.27
CA ASP A 35 6.80 6.99 -10.31
C ASP A 35 5.83 6.81 -11.48
N ARG A 36 5.43 5.57 -11.75
CA ARG A 36 4.41 5.26 -12.77
C ARG A 36 2.99 5.44 -12.24
N ILE A 37 2.71 5.11 -10.99
CA ILE A 37 1.36 5.23 -10.40
C ILE A 37 1.04 6.69 -10.08
N GLY A 38 1.95 7.40 -9.44
CA GLY A 38 1.74 8.75 -8.88
C GLY A 38 1.10 9.75 -9.84
N PRO A 39 1.66 9.97 -11.05
CA PRO A 39 1.09 10.90 -12.02
C PRO A 39 -0.30 10.51 -12.55
N ARG A 40 -0.73 9.26 -12.34
CA ARG A 40 -1.99 8.71 -12.83
C ARG A 40 -3.03 8.53 -11.72
N PHE A 41 -2.62 8.68 -10.46
CA PHE A 41 -3.49 8.52 -9.31
C PHE A 41 -4.46 9.70 -9.23
N GLN A 42 -5.75 9.40 -9.06
CA GLN A 42 -6.80 10.41 -8.96
C GLN A 42 -7.66 10.19 -7.72
N PRO A 43 -8.30 11.24 -7.16
CA PRO A 43 -9.32 11.07 -6.13
C PRO A 43 -10.38 10.04 -6.56
N GLY A 44 -10.75 9.15 -5.64
CA GLY A 44 -11.61 7.99 -5.92
C GLY A 44 -10.86 6.72 -6.32
N ASP A 45 -9.54 6.78 -6.57
CA ASP A 45 -8.70 5.59 -6.68
C ASP A 45 -8.47 4.93 -5.32
N ARG A 46 -8.06 3.66 -5.34
CA ARG A 46 -7.59 2.91 -4.18
C ARG A 46 -6.19 2.37 -4.45
N LEU A 47 -5.32 2.44 -3.46
CA LEU A 47 -4.01 1.80 -3.48
C LEU A 47 -4.02 0.64 -2.49
N VAL A 48 -3.71 -0.57 -2.95
CA VAL A 48 -3.74 -1.77 -2.13
C VAL A 48 -2.41 -2.50 -2.25
N TYR A 49 -1.67 -2.59 -1.16
CA TYR A 49 -0.51 -3.48 -1.05
C TYR A 49 -0.97 -4.84 -0.56
N LEU A 50 -0.68 -5.89 -1.33
CA LEU A 50 -1.16 -7.25 -1.08
C LEU A 50 -0.32 -8.03 -0.05
N GLY A 51 0.53 -7.33 0.70
CA GLY A 51 1.42 -7.93 1.71
C GLY A 51 2.77 -8.35 1.13
N ASN A 52 3.62 -8.93 2.00
CA ASN A 52 5.03 -9.17 1.75
C ASN A 52 5.74 -7.91 1.23
N LEU A 53 5.42 -6.78 1.85
CA LEU A 53 6.11 -5.51 1.65
C LEU A 53 7.54 -5.64 2.17
N ILE A 54 7.68 -6.24 3.36
CA ILE A 54 8.97 -6.54 3.96
C ILE A 54 9.50 -7.85 3.38
N GLY A 55 10.80 -7.87 3.11
CA GLY A 55 11.56 -9.05 2.69
C GLY A 55 12.67 -9.38 3.67
N LEU A 56 13.60 -10.22 3.23
CA LEU A 56 14.82 -10.54 3.96
C LEU A 56 15.93 -9.56 3.54
N GLY A 57 16.56 -8.88 4.50
CA GLY A 57 17.75 -8.04 4.25
C GLY A 57 17.68 -6.63 4.81
N GLU A 58 18.71 -5.83 4.52
CA GLU A 58 18.91 -4.50 5.13
C GLU A 58 17.98 -3.41 4.58
N ALA A 59 17.42 -3.59 3.37
CA ALA A 59 16.59 -2.60 2.68
C ALA A 59 15.12 -2.55 3.16
N VAL A 60 14.76 -3.28 4.22
CA VAL A 60 13.39 -3.31 4.76
C VAL A 60 12.95 -1.91 5.22
N LEU A 61 13.83 -1.18 5.91
CA LEU A 61 13.54 0.17 6.38
C LEU A 61 13.32 1.14 5.21
N ASP A 62 14.14 1.05 4.17
CA ASP A 62 14.00 1.91 2.99
C ASP A 62 12.72 1.59 2.22
N THR A 63 12.33 0.31 2.15
CA THR A 63 11.08 -0.12 1.51
C THR A 63 9.85 0.39 2.26
N LEU A 64 9.86 0.30 3.60
CA LEU A 64 8.82 0.87 4.44
C LEU A 64 8.78 2.40 4.33
N ALA A 65 9.93 3.05 4.34
CA ALA A 65 10.04 4.50 4.19
C ALA A 65 9.46 4.96 2.83
N GLU A 66 9.77 4.25 1.75
CA GLU A 66 9.23 4.50 0.41
C GLU A 66 7.70 4.33 0.38
N ALA A 67 7.17 3.22 0.91
CA ALA A 67 5.72 2.98 0.94
C ALA A 67 4.96 4.04 1.77
N LEU A 68 5.53 4.46 2.90
CA LEU A 68 4.97 5.53 3.73
C LEU A 68 5.10 6.91 3.06
N HIS A 69 6.20 7.17 2.36
CA HIS A 69 6.38 8.39 1.58
C HIS A 69 5.32 8.51 0.49
N PHE A 70 5.13 7.45 -0.29
CA PHE A 70 4.13 7.42 -1.35
C PHE A 70 2.70 7.51 -0.79
N ARG A 71 2.40 6.82 0.32
CA ARG A 71 1.13 6.98 1.04
C ARG A 71 0.87 8.44 1.41
N ARG A 72 1.88 9.13 1.95
CA ARG A 72 1.75 10.54 2.33
C ARG A 72 1.50 11.43 1.11
N ALA A 73 2.19 11.18 -0.01
CA ALA A 73 1.98 11.91 -1.25
C ALA A 73 0.55 11.72 -1.79
N VAL A 74 0.03 10.48 -1.75
CA VAL A 74 -1.34 10.16 -2.17
C VAL A 74 -2.38 10.81 -1.26
N LEU A 75 -2.17 10.79 0.06
CA LEU A 75 -3.08 11.44 1.03
C LEU A 75 -3.05 12.97 0.96
N ALA A 76 -2.03 13.57 0.35
CA ALA A 76 -1.99 15.02 0.13
C ALA A 76 -2.95 15.45 -1.00
N LEU A 77 -3.46 14.53 -1.81
CA LEU A 77 -4.46 14.83 -2.83
C LEU A 77 -5.83 15.04 -2.19
N GLN A 78 -6.46 16.17 -2.51
CA GLN A 78 -7.80 16.50 -2.01
C GLN A 78 -8.82 15.42 -2.41
N GLY A 79 -9.56 14.90 -1.42
CA GLY A 79 -10.58 13.87 -1.62
C GLY A 79 -10.07 12.44 -1.48
N VAL A 80 -8.80 12.22 -1.16
CA VAL A 80 -8.27 10.91 -0.76
C VAL A 80 -8.37 10.75 0.75
N LEU A 81 -8.89 9.60 1.19
CA LEU A 81 -9.02 9.25 2.60
C LEU A 81 -7.94 8.25 3.04
N ALA A 82 -7.67 8.18 4.34
CA ALA A 82 -6.76 7.18 4.91
C ALA A 82 -7.16 5.74 4.57
N SER A 83 -8.47 5.48 4.45
CA SER A 83 -9.06 4.20 4.04
C SER A 83 -8.84 3.84 2.57
N ASP A 84 -8.40 4.79 1.76
CA ASP A 84 -8.18 4.58 0.32
C ASP A 84 -6.80 3.96 0.03
N VAL A 85 -5.94 3.87 1.05
CA VAL A 85 -4.64 3.18 1.01
C VAL A 85 -4.66 2.03 2.01
N VAL A 86 -4.58 0.80 1.51
CA VAL A 86 -4.67 -0.43 2.32
C VAL A 86 -3.37 -1.21 2.23
N PHE A 87 -2.92 -1.72 3.39
CA PHE A 87 -1.83 -2.67 3.51
C PHE A 87 -2.40 -3.97 4.06
N LEU A 88 -2.37 -5.02 3.25
CA LEU A 88 -2.64 -6.37 3.72
C LEU A 88 -1.36 -6.96 4.33
N ARG A 89 -1.50 -7.90 5.25
CA ARG A 89 -0.36 -8.67 5.77
C ARG A 89 -0.16 -9.90 4.89
N GLY A 90 1.08 -10.12 4.46
CA GLY A 90 1.51 -11.37 3.86
C GLY A 90 2.16 -12.27 4.92
N ALA A 91 2.64 -13.43 4.49
CA ALA A 91 3.30 -14.37 5.38
C ALA A 91 4.54 -13.78 6.08
N GLN A 92 5.28 -12.89 5.40
CA GLN A 92 6.45 -12.23 6.01
C GLN A 92 6.03 -11.30 7.16
N GLU A 93 4.98 -10.48 6.95
CA GLU A 93 4.47 -9.62 8.02
C GLU A 93 3.76 -10.39 9.13
N GLU A 94 3.32 -11.64 8.94
CA GLU A 94 2.72 -12.45 10.01
C GLU A 94 3.76 -13.13 10.90
N MET A 95 4.91 -13.51 10.33
CA MET A 95 5.96 -14.22 11.06
C MET A 95 6.86 -13.30 11.91
N TRP A 96 6.87 -12.00 11.61
CA TRP A 96 7.60 -10.95 12.33
C TRP A 96 6.62 -9.94 12.95
#